data_AF-A0A965Q9F8-F1
#
_entry.id   AF-A0A965Q9F8-F1
#
_cell.length_a   1.000
_cell.length_b   1.000
_cell.length_c   1.000
_cell.angle_alpha   90.00
_cell.angle_beta   90.00
_cell.angle_gamma   90.00
#
_symmetry.space_group_name_H-M   'P 1'
#
loop_
_entity.id
_entity.type
_entity.pdbx_description
1 polymer ?
#
loop_
_entity_poly.entity_id
_entity_poly.type
_entity_poly.pdbx_seq_one_letter_code
_entity_poly.pdbx_strand_id
1 'polypeptide(L)'
;TGASDGREPETALLGVLLTHLQMENPDELVAWAAKATPAKFAELSGPIMTVAANGDLRANSLCTMACEELVVHIRTLARQLFTDERAAIPIALAGGMMHRGSYLRRLVELRLKTAVPGINLHSAEVIPARGAVRCALRLAANA
;
A
#
# COMPACT_ATOMS: atom_id res chain seq x y z
N THR A 1 -6.16 -14.88 15.66
CA THR A 1 -6.56 -15.93 16.61
C THR A 1 -7.35 -17.05 15.93
N GLY A 2 -8.10 -16.80 14.85
CA GLY A 2 -8.81 -17.85 14.09
C GLY A 2 -7.94 -19.03 13.63
N ALA A 3 -6.69 -18.79 13.21
CA ALA A 3 -5.77 -19.88 12.91
C ALA A 3 -5.31 -20.65 14.16
N SER A 4 -5.09 -19.93 15.28
CA SER A 4 -4.64 -20.50 16.56
C SER A 4 -5.68 -21.38 17.24
N ASP A 5 -6.97 -21.12 17.00
CA ASP A 5 -8.09 -21.91 17.51
C ASP A 5 -8.71 -22.85 16.45
N GLY A 6 -8.07 -22.99 15.28
CA GLY A 6 -8.41 -23.95 14.23
C GLY A 6 -9.60 -23.57 13.35
N ARG A 7 -10.14 -22.35 13.46
CA ARG A 7 -11.28 -21.87 12.66
C ARG A 7 -10.89 -21.32 11.29
N GLU A 8 -9.63 -20.95 11.10
CA GLU A 8 -9.08 -20.43 9.85
C GLU A 8 -7.84 -21.24 9.43
N PRO A 9 -7.47 -21.22 8.14
CA PRO A 9 -6.21 -21.81 7.69
C PRO A 9 -5.00 -21.24 8.44
N GLU A 10 -3.95 -22.04 8.55
CA GLU A 10 -2.70 -21.63 9.15
C GLU A 10 -2.11 -20.40 8.43
N THR A 11 -1.51 -19.51 9.21
CA THR A 11 -0.85 -18.30 8.71
C THR A 11 0.37 -17.95 9.56
N ALA A 12 1.42 -17.46 8.90
CA ALA A 12 2.63 -16.99 9.56
C ALA A 12 2.46 -15.61 10.23
N LEU A 13 1.34 -14.92 10.00
CA LEU A 13 1.11 -13.54 10.47
C LEU A 13 1.27 -13.40 11.97
N LEU A 14 0.68 -14.29 12.77
CA LEU A 14 0.73 -14.15 14.23
C LEU A 14 2.17 -14.20 14.75
N GLY A 15 2.95 -15.20 14.31
CA GLY A 15 4.35 -15.34 14.71
C GLY A 15 5.21 -14.14 14.28
N VAL A 16 5.01 -13.63 13.07
CA VAL A 16 5.73 -12.45 12.57
C VAL A 16 5.35 -11.19 13.34
N LEU A 17 4.07 -11.01 13.70
CA LEU A 17 3.63 -9.86 14.50
C LEU A 17 4.21 -9.90 15.92
N LEU A 18 4.17 -11.05 16.59
CA LEU A 18 4.76 -11.22 17.92
C LEU A 18 6.27 -10.96 17.89
N THR A 19 6.96 -11.50 16.88
CA THR A 19 8.40 -11.26 16.70
C THR A 19 8.71 -9.78 16.48
N HIS A 20 7.96 -9.11 15.60
CA HIS A 20 8.17 -7.70 15.29
C HIS A 20 7.89 -6.78 16.49
N LEU A 21 6.87 -7.12 17.28
CA LEU A 21 6.47 -6.38 18.47
C LEU A 21 7.21 -6.80 19.74
N GLN A 22 8.11 -7.79 19.64
CA GLN A 22 8.87 -8.36 20.76
C GLN A 22 7.96 -8.86 21.91
N MET A 23 6.90 -9.57 21.54
CA MET A 23 5.93 -10.15 22.47
C MET A 23 6.05 -11.67 22.51
N GLU A 24 5.73 -12.26 23.65
CA GLU A 24 5.75 -13.71 23.84
C GLU A 24 4.36 -14.30 23.58
N ASN A 25 3.30 -13.57 23.94
CA ASN A 25 1.93 -14.10 23.93
C ASN A 25 0.94 -13.25 23.10
N PRO A 26 0.01 -13.88 22.35
CA PRO A 26 -1.03 -13.18 21.59
C PRO A 26 -1.91 -12.24 22.44
N ASP A 27 -2.10 -12.53 23.71
CA ASP A 27 -2.96 -11.75 24.61
C ASP A 27 -2.41 -10.32 24.85
N GLU A 28 -1.10 -10.12 24.66
CA GLU A 28 -0.44 -8.82 24.78
C GLU A 28 -0.85 -7.85 23.66
N LEU A 29 -1.29 -8.38 22.51
CA LEU A 29 -1.64 -7.59 21.33
C LEU A 29 -2.77 -6.61 21.58
N VAL A 30 -3.76 -6.98 22.41
CA VAL A 30 -4.91 -6.10 22.71
C VAL A 30 -4.47 -4.89 23.52
N ALA A 31 -3.65 -5.11 24.55
CA ALA A 31 -3.12 -4.04 25.39
C ALA A 31 -2.18 -3.11 24.62
N TRP A 32 -1.37 -3.68 23.71
CA TRP A 32 -0.54 -2.90 22.80
C TRP A 32 -1.38 -2.08 21.83
N ALA A 33 -2.35 -2.69 21.16
CA ALA A 33 -3.19 -2.05 20.15
C ALA A 33 -3.97 -0.87 20.74
N ALA A 34 -4.43 -0.98 22.00
CA ALA A 34 -5.13 0.09 22.70
C ALA A 34 -4.26 1.35 22.95
N LYS A 35 -2.93 1.20 22.95
CA LYS A 35 -1.97 2.29 23.17
C LYS A 35 -1.23 2.70 21.89
N ALA A 36 -1.33 1.90 20.84
CA ALA A 36 -0.59 2.10 19.60
C ALA A 36 -1.10 3.34 18.85
N THR A 37 -0.17 4.14 18.35
CA THR A 37 -0.48 5.25 17.43
C THR A 37 -0.70 4.72 16.02
N PRO A 38 -1.32 5.49 15.12
CA PRO A 38 -1.41 5.12 13.70
C PRO A 38 -0.05 4.81 13.08
N ALA A 39 1.01 5.51 13.48
CA ALA A 39 2.38 5.24 13.04
C ALA A 39 2.86 3.84 13.48
N LYS A 40 2.53 3.42 14.72
CA LYS A 40 2.86 2.07 15.21
C LYS A 40 2.11 0.97 14.49
N PHE A 41 0.86 1.20 14.10
CA PHE A 41 0.17 0.27 13.21
C PHE A 41 0.81 0.22 11.81
N ALA A 42 1.23 1.36 11.27
CA ALA A 42 1.85 1.43 9.95
C ALA A 42 3.20 0.68 9.89
N GLU A 43 3.96 0.62 10.99
CA GLU A 43 5.20 -0.16 11.10
C GLU A 43 4.98 -1.66 10.80
N LEU A 44 3.77 -2.20 11.08
CA LEU A 44 3.41 -3.60 10.81
C LEU A 44 3.29 -3.93 9.31
N SER A 45 3.16 -2.92 8.45
CA SER A 45 2.95 -3.11 7.01
C SER A 45 4.10 -3.87 6.34
N GLY A 46 5.35 -3.58 6.71
CA GLY A 46 6.52 -4.25 6.15
C GLY A 46 6.53 -5.76 6.41
N PRO A 47 6.48 -6.21 7.68
CA PRO A 47 6.39 -7.63 8.02
C PRO A 47 5.22 -8.35 7.35
N ILE A 48 4.02 -7.75 7.32
CA ILE A 48 2.84 -8.33 6.65
C ILE A 48 3.11 -8.52 5.16
N MET A 49 3.72 -7.52 4.50
CA MET A 49 4.03 -7.60 3.07
C MET A 49 5.05 -8.70 2.76
N THR A 50 6.04 -8.91 3.65
CA THR A 50 7.02 -10.01 3.51
C THR A 50 6.32 -11.36 3.59
N VAL A 51 5.40 -11.54 4.54
CA VAL A 51 4.63 -12.78 4.69
C VAL A 51 3.76 -13.03 3.45
N ALA A 52 3.09 -11.99 2.93
CA ALA A 52 2.31 -12.07 1.69
C ALA A 52 3.18 -12.45 0.47
N ALA A 53 4.36 -11.83 0.34
CA ALA A 53 5.28 -12.11 -0.75
C ALA A 53 5.81 -13.55 -0.74
N ASN A 54 5.83 -14.21 0.42
CA ASN A 54 6.20 -15.61 0.58
C ASN A 54 5.03 -16.60 0.37
N GLY A 55 3.87 -16.12 -0.07
CA GLY A 55 2.74 -16.97 -0.48
C GLY A 55 1.70 -17.25 0.60
N ASP A 56 1.79 -16.61 1.77
CA ASP A 56 0.75 -16.71 2.80
C ASP A 56 -0.56 -16.10 2.29
N LEU A 57 -1.61 -16.92 2.23
CA LEU A 57 -2.91 -16.54 1.66
C LEU A 57 -3.61 -15.46 2.47
N ARG A 58 -3.47 -15.46 3.80
CA ARG A 58 -4.12 -14.48 4.68
C ARG A 58 -3.43 -13.13 4.59
N ALA A 59 -2.11 -13.11 4.55
CA ALA A 59 -1.37 -11.87 4.32
C ALA A 59 -1.63 -11.32 2.91
N ASN A 60 -1.69 -12.20 1.90
CA ASN A 60 -2.01 -11.78 0.54
C ASN A 60 -3.43 -11.21 0.43
N SER A 61 -4.41 -11.75 1.14
CA SER A 61 -5.77 -11.18 1.13
C SER A 61 -5.80 -9.76 1.73
N LEU A 62 -5.01 -9.49 2.77
CA LEU A 62 -4.83 -8.12 3.30
C LEU A 62 -4.23 -7.18 2.25
N CYS A 63 -3.15 -7.59 1.57
CA CYS A 63 -2.54 -6.80 0.51
C CYS A 63 -3.48 -6.59 -0.69
N THR A 64 -4.29 -7.60 -1.02
CA THR A 64 -5.28 -7.52 -2.11
C THR A 64 -6.39 -6.53 -1.76
N MET A 65 -6.92 -6.55 -0.53
CA MET A 65 -7.91 -5.56 -0.07
C MET A 65 -7.34 -4.14 -0.14
N ALA A 66 -6.11 -3.93 0.37
CA ALA A 66 -5.45 -2.63 0.29
C ALA A 66 -5.23 -2.15 -1.17
N CYS A 67 -4.90 -3.08 -2.07
CA CYS A 67 -4.78 -2.81 -3.50
C CYS A 67 -6.12 -2.39 -4.11
N GLU A 68 -7.21 -3.11 -3.83
CA GLU A 68 -8.53 -2.78 -4.38
C GLU A 68 -9.02 -1.41 -3.90
N GLU A 69 -8.86 -1.06 -2.62
CA GLU A 69 -9.24 0.26 -2.10
C GLU A 69 -8.50 1.39 -2.83
N LEU A 70 -7.18 1.26 -3.00
CA LEU A 70 -6.39 2.25 -3.73
C LEU A 70 -6.81 2.35 -5.20
N VAL A 71 -7.05 1.20 -5.85
CA VAL A 71 -7.48 1.16 -7.25
C VAL A 71 -8.86 1.78 -7.44
N VAL A 72 -9.79 1.58 -6.49
CA VAL A 72 -11.11 2.22 -6.50
C VAL A 72 -10.97 3.75 -6.44
N HIS A 73 -10.10 4.27 -5.59
CA HIS A 73 -9.81 5.71 -5.54
C HIS A 73 -9.26 6.23 -6.86
N ILE A 74 -8.25 5.55 -7.42
CA ILE A 74 -7.62 5.95 -8.68
C ILE A 74 -8.63 5.94 -9.83
N ARG A 75 -9.44 4.88 -9.95
CA ARG A 75 -10.47 4.77 -10.99
C ARG A 75 -11.52 5.88 -10.85
N THR A 76 -11.90 6.22 -9.63
CA THR A 76 -12.86 7.30 -9.39
C THR A 76 -12.30 8.64 -9.86
N LEU A 77 -11.06 8.96 -9.51
CA LEU A 77 -10.39 10.18 -9.95
C LEU A 77 -10.16 10.21 -11.46
N ALA A 78 -9.79 9.08 -12.06
CA ALA A 78 -9.62 8.95 -13.51
C ALA A 78 -10.89 9.38 -14.26
N ARG A 79 -12.05 8.87 -13.84
CA ARG A 79 -13.35 9.19 -14.45
C ARG A 79 -13.80 10.64 -14.21
N GLN A 80 -13.38 11.25 -13.11
CA GLN A 80 -13.75 12.62 -12.77
C GLN A 80 -12.86 13.67 -13.46
N LEU A 81 -11.56 13.38 -13.60
CA LEU A 81 -10.57 14.35 -14.07
C LEU A 81 -10.26 14.22 -15.56
N PHE A 82 -10.55 13.06 -16.17
CA PHE A 82 -10.29 12.81 -17.58
C PHE A 82 -11.61 12.49 -18.29
N THR A 83 -11.99 13.36 -19.23
CA THR A 83 -13.24 13.26 -20.00
C THR A 83 -13.22 12.14 -21.03
N ASP A 84 -12.04 11.75 -21.52
CA ASP A 84 -11.85 10.61 -22.41
C ASP A 84 -11.10 9.50 -21.67
N GLU A 85 -11.83 8.44 -21.28
CA GLU A 85 -11.28 7.26 -20.61
C GLU A 85 -10.28 6.47 -21.49
N ARG A 86 -10.22 6.76 -22.81
CA ARG A 86 -9.23 6.17 -23.73
C ARG A 86 -7.97 7.01 -23.88
N ALA A 87 -7.98 8.26 -23.43
CA ALA A 87 -6.80 9.11 -23.41
C ALA A 87 -5.79 8.58 -22.39
N ALA A 88 -4.51 8.88 -22.60
CA ALA A 88 -3.48 8.47 -21.66
C ALA A 88 -3.69 9.15 -20.30
N ILE A 89 -3.84 8.36 -19.24
CA ILE A 89 -4.02 8.81 -17.86
C ILE A 89 -2.69 8.66 -17.13
N PRO A 90 -1.88 9.73 -17.01
CA PRO A 90 -0.58 9.67 -16.35
C PRO A 90 -0.77 9.45 -14.85
N ILE A 91 -0.17 8.39 -14.31
CA ILE A 91 -0.19 8.07 -12.88
C ILE A 91 1.22 7.84 -12.36
N ALA A 92 1.55 8.52 -11.27
CA ALA A 92 2.79 8.31 -10.55
C ALA A 92 2.47 7.71 -9.17
N LEU A 93 3.15 6.60 -8.82
CA LEU A 93 3.00 5.95 -7.52
C LEU A 93 4.13 6.40 -6.59
N ALA A 94 3.75 6.86 -5.39
CA ALA A 94 4.67 7.33 -4.35
C ALA A 94 4.27 6.78 -2.97
N GLY A 95 5.20 6.82 -2.02
CA GLY A 95 5.02 6.34 -0.65
C GLY A 95 5.86 5.10 -0.32
N GLY A 96 6.05 4.84 0.97
CA GLY A 96 6.98 3.81 1.46
C GLY A 96 6.68 2.40 0.95
N MET A 97 5.41 2.06 0.75
CA MET A 97 4.99 0.75 0.22
C MET A 97 4.97 0.68 -1.31
N MET A 98 5.19 1.81 -2.00
CA MET A 98 5.12 1.92 -3.46
C MET A 98 6.51 2.07 -4.10
N HIS A 99 7.57 1.66 -3.42
CA HIS A 99 8.90 1.60 -4.04
C HIS A 99 8.93 0.57 -5.17
N ARG A 100 9.83 0.77 -6.14
CA ARG A 100 9.95 -0.13 -7.29
C ARG A 100 10.23 -1.56 -6.82
N GLY A 101 9.46 -2.51 -7.35
CA GLY A 101 9.62 -3.94 -7.05
C GLY A 101 8.97 -4.41 -5.74
N SER A 102 8.36 -3.53 -4.93
CA SER A 102 7.61 -3.95 -3.76
C SER A 102 6.42 -4.84 -4.15
N TYR A 103 6.03 -5.76 -3.27
CA TYR A 103 4.91 -6.67 -3.51
C TYR A 103 3.60 -5.91 -3.76
N LEU A 104 3.27 -4.96 -2.89
CA LEU A 104 2.05 -4.17 -3.03
C LEU A 104 2.04 -3.32 -4.31
N ARG A 105 3.18 -2.74 -4.70
CA ARG A 105 3.28 -2.02 -5.97
C ARG A 105 2.97 -2.93 -7.15
N ARG A 106 3.53 -4.15 -7.18
CA ARG A 106 3.26 -5.10 -8.26
C ARG A 106 1.77 -5.47 -8.36
N LEU A 107 1.11 -5.67 -7.21
CA LEU A 107 -0.34 -5.91 -7.17
C LEU A 107 -1.12 -4.73 -7.76
N VAL A 108 -0.81 -3.51 -7.33
CA VAL A 108 -1.45 -2.28 -7.82
C VAL A 108 -1.20 -2.08 -9.31
N GLU A 109 0.04 -2.23 -9.77
CA GLU A 109 0.40 -2.08 -11.19
C GLU A 109 -0.36 -3.09 -12.07
N LEU A 110 -0.46 -4.35 -11.63
CA LEU A 110 -1.22 -5.37 -12.35
C LEU A 110 -2.71 -5.05 -12.36
N ARG A 111 -3.26 -4.64 -11.21
CA ARG A 111 -4.69 -4.39 -11.08
C ARG A 111 -5.14 -3.14 -11.83
N LEU A 112 -4.31 -2.10 -11.88
CA LEU A 112 -4.60 -0.87 -12.62
C LEU A 112 -4.74 -1.12 -14.12
N LYS A 113 -3.96 -2.03 -14.70
CA LYS A 113 -4.06 -2.40 -16.14
C LYS A 113 -5.45 -2.87 -16.54
N THR A 114 -6.20 -3.49 -15.63
CA THR A 114 -7.56 -3.97 -15.88
C THR A 114 -8.63 -3.02 -15.35
N ALA A 115 -8.33 -2.24 -14.30
CA ALA A 115 -9.30 -1.38 -13.64
C ALA A 115 -9.45 0.01 -14.27
N VAL A 116 -8.40 0.51 -14.94
CA VAL A 116 -8.33 1.89 -15.44
C VAL A 116 -7.86 1.86 -16.90
N PRO A 117 -8.80 1.93 -17.87
CA PRO A 117 -8.46 2.11 -19.28
C PRO A 117 -7.57 3.35 -19.48
N GLY A 118 -6.65 3.29 -20.45
CA GLY A 118 -5.75 4.41 -20.76
C GLY A 118 -4.63 4.65 -19.73
N ILE A 119 -4.49 3.80 -18.70
CA ILE A 119 -3.46 3.97 -17.67
C ILE A 119 -2.05 4.08 -18.26
N ASN A 120 -1.33 5.13 -17.86
CA ASN A 120 0.08 5.33 -18.17
C ASN A 120 0.88 5.51 -16.88
N LEU A 121 1.52 4.43 -16.41
CA LEU A 121 2.28 4.43 -15.17
C LEU A 121 3.68 5.00 -15.37
N HIS A 122 4.00 6.04 -14.63
CA HIS A 122 5.34 6.59 -14.54
C HIS A 122 6.25 5.64 -13.76
N SER A 123 7.31 5.16 -14.42
CA SER A 123 8.29 4.23 -13.87
C SER A 123 9.39 4.91 -13.04
N ALA A 124 9.57 6.22 -13.24
CA ALA A 124 10.54 7.01 -12.52
C ALA A 124 10.15 7.17 -11.04
N GLU A 125 11.16 7.27 -10.18
CA GLU A 125 10.95 7.62 -8.78
C GLU A 125 10.35 9.03 -8.65
N VAL A 126 9.32 9.14 -7.80
CA VAL A 126 8.73 10.42 -7.45
C VAL A 126 9.57 11.03 -6.33
N ILE A 127 10.18 12.19 -6.59
CA ILE A 127 10.97 12.93 -5.61
C ILE A 127 10.20 14.21 -5.24
N PRO A 128 9.41 14.22 -4.16
CA PRO A 128 8.53 15.35 -3.82
C PRO A 128 9.29 16.66 -3.61
N ALA A 129 10.49 16.59 -3.02
CA ALA A 129 11.34 17.76 -2.79
C ALA A 129 11.70 18.49 -4.09
N ARG A 130 11.94 17.77 -5.20
CA ARG A 130 12.18 18.38 -6.52
C ARG A 130 10.95 19.12 -7.04
N GLY A 131 9.77 18.58 -6.79
CA GLY A 131 8.50 19.22 -7.11
C GLY A 131 8.33 20.54 -6.35
N ALA A 132 8.56 20.51 -5.04
CA ALA A 132 8.47 21.70 -4.18
C ALA A 132 9.40 22.83 -4.63
N VAL A 133 10.67 22.53 -4.92
CA VAL A 133 11.64 23.52 -5.43
C VAL A 133 11.18 24.12 -6.76
N ARG A 134 10.70 23.29 -7.70
CA ARG A 134 10.17 23.77 -8.99
C ARG A 134 8.96 24.67 -8.81
N CYS A 135 8.07 24.37 -7.86
CA CYS A 135 6.92 25.23 -7.55
C CYS A 135 7.39 26.58 -6.97
N ALA A 136 8.34 26.57 -6.04
CA ALA A 136 8.88 27.81 -5.45
C ALA A 136 9.53 28.72 -6.50
N LEU A 137 10.34 28.16 -7.41
CA LEU A 137 10.96 28.92 -8.50
C LEU A 137 9.94 29.54 -9.45
N ARG A 138 8.84 28.83 -9.77
CA ARG A 138 7.76 29.38 -10.60
C ARG A 138 7.03 30.54 -9.92
N LEU A 139 6.79 30.43 -8.62
CA LEU A 139 6.16 31.51 -7.86
C LEU A 139 7.06 32.74 -7.80
N ALA A 140 8.37 32.55 -7.57
CA ALA A 140 9.34 33.66 -7.54
C ALA A 140 9.55 34.32 -8.91
N ALA A 141 9.41 33.58 -10.01
CA ALA A 141 9.51 34.14 -11.37
C ALA A 141 8.25 34.88 -11.84
N ASN A 142 7.11 34.65 -11.17
CA ASN A 142 5.82 35.27 -11.46
C ASN A 142 5.47 36.39 -10.46
N ALA A 143 6.36 36.70 -9.51
CA ALA A 143 6.24 37.77 -8.52
C ALA A 143 7.07 38.99 -8.97
#